data_AF-A0A9W8PWP7-F1
#
_entry.id   AF-A0A9W8PWP7-F1
#
_cell.length_a   1.000
_cell.length_b   1.000
_cell.length_c   1.000
_cell.angle_alpha   90.00
_cell.angle_beta   90.00
_cell.angle_gamma   90.00
#
_symmetry.space_group_name_H-M   'P 1'
#
loop_
_entity.id
_entity.type
_entity.pdbx_description
1 polymer ?
#
loop_
_entity_poly.entity_id
_entity_poly.type
_entity_poly.pdbx_seq_one_letter_code
_entity_poly.pdbx_strand_id
1 'polypeptide(L)'
;MSSQRYLEIFNPAPKPCPDFHQFSRFPAEIRCLVWEQAISHERWVHVKLEHGRRHSDMEDAPIPDYEIFVHMNTKISKLFRTTRESRRVALCFYRVQLPCKYFLQPRHGCNEEEGKKGILYLCPELDILSVSTISGIGYLARDMWDLDPRCVGLVNFAAGALTLRLGAGKVTQEPGTSRQLLKQALSRVERFIIMRDTVPRVWTRQSPSPTRSLSDSVHRACPLNGGTVAFERLPYDPRLGEEHLKSVYPGLFDPRYGFREWNRLLTELDIKHDHKVDYRLALCSRGHRYSSPQGTDRAAAAEWIRKEEEMFESKVQEWNQTTEDREKHLGLDSFDGQHLERVPQQAIGFWLFPVESLEPNPVKRAIINYYFFITLNCLFYYHCCFAKPTTIKMSNPTEVLMGKDKAANNGPLYTLGLATCVRIAVTGSYRNGPRGEGYDRFLAHIAEEETADGSSYIGLQDFIDTINRAQANQLEIDEIVIVVGDKSQDDDYNEDDDDCVEDEEAQDDFNNAVILKIKEHVGKEVKVADHASVEKKSWELRINANKRIVFKPDHGGNYETYEDWKARQPPAS
;
A
#
# COMPACT_ATOMS: atom_id res chain seq x y z
N MET A 1 -3.76 14.70 34.33
CA MET A 1 -5.09 14.19 33.92
C MET A 1 -5.35 14.39 32.41
N SER A 2 -4.35 14.21 31.53
CA SER A 2 -4.45 14.53 30.09
C SER A 2 -4.58 13.30 29.17
N SER A 3 -5.30 12.25 29.59
CA SER A 3 -5.15 10.93 28.95
C SER A 3 -6.14 10.59 27.83
N GLN A 4 -7.16 11.41 27.54
CA GLN A 4 -8.24 10.99 26.61
C GLN A 4 -8.76 12.09 25.66
N ARG A 5 -8.02 13.18 25.46
CA ARG A 5 -8.45 14.29 24.60
C ARG A 5 -8.83 13.82 23.19
N TYR A 6 -8.11 12.82 22.65
CA TYR A 6 -8.36 12.20 21.33
C TYR A 6 -9.72 11.49 21.20
N LEU A 7 -10.39 11.16 22.31
CA LEU A 7 -11.72 10.55 22.30
C LEU A 7 -12.85 11.57 22.11
N GLU A 8 -12.58 12.87 22.31
CA GLU A 8 -13.57 13.95 22.18
C GLU A 8 -14.07 14.11 20.73
N ILE A 9 -13.27 13.72 19.74
CA ILE A 9 -13.65 13.77 18.32
C ILE A 9 -14.59 12.62 17.94
N PHE A 10 -14.59 11.52 18.67
CA PHE A 10 -15.50 10.43 18.38
C PHE A 10 -16.89 10.78 18.90
N ASN A 11 -17.91 10.65 18.05
CA ASN A 11 -19.31 10.58 18.49
C ASN A 11 -19.39 9.72 19.76
N PRO A 12 -20.05 10.11 20.86
CA PRO A 12 -20.06 9.31 22.08
C PRO A 12 -20.50 7.88 21.77
N ALA A 13 -19.90 6.88 22.43
CA ALA A 13 -20.31 5.50 22.22
C ALA A 13 -21.80 5.43 22.56
N PRO A 14 -22.66 4.95 21.64
CA PRO A 14 -24.07 4.84 21.95
C PRO A 14 -24.17 3.99 23.21
N LYS A 15 -24.79 4.53 24.25
CA LYS A 15 -25.04 3.75 25.47
C LYS A 15 -25.82 2.52 25.02
N PRO A 16 -25.40 1.29 25.40
CA PRO A 16 -26.16 0.10 25.12
C PRO A 16 -27.59 0.36 25.59
N CYS A 17 -28.52 0.41 24.63
CA CYS A 17 -29.92 0.63 24.93
C CYS A 17 -30.58 -0.75 24.94
N PRO A 18 -30.68 -1.43 26.09
CA PRO A 18 -31.43 -2.67 26.20
C PRO A 18 -32.91 -2.45 25.84
N ASP A 19 -33.34 -1.17 25.84
CA ASP A 19 -34.72 -0.75 25.64
C ASP A 19 -35.16 -0.53 24.19
N PHE A 20 -34.29 -0.78 23.20
CA PHE A 20 -34.67 -0.75 21.79
C PHE A 20 -35.59 -1.92 21.39
N HIS A 21 -36.16 -2.65 22.35
CA HIS A 21 -37.19 -3.67 22.13
C HIS A 21 -38.53 -3.08 21.64
N GLN A 22 -38.76 -1.77 21.83
CA GLN A 22 -39.96 -1.11 21.33
C GLN A 22 -39.96 -0.87 19.82
N PHE A 23 -38.83 -1.03 19.12
CA PHE A 23 -38.79 -0.79 17.68
C PHE A 23 -39.83 -1.62 16.93
N SER A 24 -40.04 -2.87 17.35
CA SER A 24 -41.06 -3.77 16.79
C SER A 24 -42.50 -3.30 16.98
N ARG A 25 -42.76 -2.39 17.95
CA ARG A 25 -44.09 -1.87 18.28
C ARG A 25 -44.50 -0.68 17.41
N PHE A 26 -43.57 -0.06 16.69
CA PHE A 26 -43.92 1.00 15.75
C PHE A 26 -44.73 0.45 14.57
N PRO A 27 -45.66 1.23 14.01
CA PRO A 27 -46.30 0.90 12.73
C PRO A 27 -45.26 0.56 11.66
N ALA A 28 -45.60 -0.34 10.75
CA ALA A 28 -44.66 -0.85 9.74
C ALA A 28 -44.09 0.28 8.87
N GLU A 29 -44.88 1.32 8.61
CA GLU A 29 -44.50 2.51 7.85
C GLU A 29 -43.35 3.26 8.55
N ILE A 30 -43.48 3.48 9.87
CA ILE A 30 -42.45 4.15 10.66
C ILE A 30 -41.18 3.30 10.73
N ARG A 31 -41.30 1.98 10.89
CA ARG A 31 -40.15 1.08 10.90
C ARG A 31 -39.42 1.08 9.56
N CYS A 32 -40.15 1.10 8.45
CA CYS A 32 -39.58 1.23 7.11
C CYS A 32 -38.84 2.56 6.94
N LEU A 33 -39.41 3.69 7.38
CA LEU A 33 -38.74 4.99 7.34
C LEU A 33 -37.44 5.00 8.16
N VAL A 34 -37.43 4.39 9.33
CA VAL A 34 -36.20 4.26 10.14
C VAL A 34 -35.14 3.44 9.41
N TRP A 35 -35.52 2.33 8.77
CA TRP A 35 -34.59 1.52 7.98
C TRP A 35 -34.04 2.26 6.76
N GLU A 36 -34.89 2.99 6.06
CA GLU A 36 -34.50 3.82 4.92
C GLU A 36 -33.56 4.94 5.37
N GLN A 37 -33.90 5.65 6.44
CA GLN A 37 -33.04 6.69 7.01
C GLN A 37 -31.65 6.16 7.38
N ALA A 38 -31.55 4.94 7.90
CA ALA A 38 -30.28 4.32 8.27
C ALA A 38 -29.37 3.97 7.08
N ILE A 39 -29.87 4.00 5.85
CA ILE A 39 -29.10 3.76 4.62
C ILE A 39 -29.04 4.97 3.69
N SER A 40 -29.79 6.03 3.99
CA SER A 40 -29.83 7.31 3.28
C SER A 40 -28.64 8.21 3.59
N HIS A 41 -27.44 7.67 3.44
CA HIS A 41 -26.18 8.39 3.61
C HIS A 41 -25.30 8.19 2.37
N GLU A 42 -24.43 9.16 2.10
CA GLU A 42 -23.44 9.00 1.05
C GLU A 42 -22.44 7.91 1.41
N ARG A 43 -21.97 7.19 0.39
CA ARG A 43 -21.00 6.11 0.57
C ARG A 43 -19.87 6.21 -0.42
N TRP A 44 -18.65 6.00 0.06
CA TRP A 44 -17.45 5.89 -0.74
C TRP A 44 -17.18 4.44 -1.11
N VAL A 45 -17.48 4.04 -2.34
CA VAL A 45 -17.33 2.65 -2.81
C VAL A 45 -16.08 2.53 -3.67
N HIS A 46 -15.03 1.91 -3.11
CA HIS A 46 -13.78 1.72 -3.83
C HIS A 46 -13.78 0.42 -4.64
N VAL A 47 -13.63 0.54 -5.96
CA VAL A 47 -13.61 -0.58 -6.91
C VAL A 47 -12.35 -0.56 -7.76
N LYS A 48 -11.82 -1.76 -8.01
CA LYS A 48 -10.81 -2.03 -9.04
C LYS A 48 -11.52 -2.76 -10.17
N LEU A 49 -11.33 -2.28 -11.39
CA LEU A 49 -11.88 -2.90 -12.60
C LEU A 49 -10.76 -3.58 -13.36
N GLU A 50 -10.97 -4.84 -13.69
CA GLU A 50 -10.09 -5.62 -14.54
C GLU A 50 -10.83 -6.13 -15.77
N HIS A 51 -10.07 -6.53 -16.79
CA HIS A 51 -10.65 -7.27 -17.91
C HIS A 51 -11.07 -8.65 -17.40
N GLY A 52 -12.21 -9.15 -17.86
CA GLY A 52 -12.66 -10.47 -17.45
C GLY A 52 -11.64 -11.54 -17.80
N ARG A 53 -11.41 -12.46 -16.87
CA ARG A 53 -10.49 -13.57 -17.08
C ARG A 53 -11.29 -14.86 -17.25
N ARG A 54 -10.77 -15.80 -18.05
CA ARG A 54 -11.29 -17.17 -18.02
C ARG A 54 -10.96 -17.77 -16.66
N HIS A 55 -11.98 -18.16 -15.93
CA HIS A 55 -11.81 -19.08 -14.82
C HIS A 55 -11.58 -20.47 -15.39
N SER A 56 -10.50 -21.14 -14.96
CA SER A 56 -10.11 -22.48 -15.43
C SER A 56 -11.23 -23.51 -15.37
N ASP A 57 -12.19 -23.30 -14.48
CA ASP A 57 -13.23 -24.27 -14.17
C ASP A 57 -14.44 -24.15 -15.11
N MET A 58 -14.48 -23.16 -16.01
CA MET A 58 -15.56 -22.97 -16.98
C MET A 58 -14.99 -22.58 -18.36
N GLU A 59 -14.34 -23.54 -19.03
CA GLU A 59 -13.78 -23.35 -20.38
C GLU A 59 -14.83 -22.91 -21.42
N ASP A 60 -16.11 -23.27 -21.21
CA ASP A 60 -17.22 -22.98 -22.13
C ASP A 60 -17.99 -21.69 -21.82
N ALA A 61 -17.73 -21.02 -20.67
CA ALA A 61 -18.46 -19.80 -20.34
C ALA A 61 -17.89 -18.59 -21.10
N PRO A 62 -18.74 -17.67 -21.61
CA PRO A 62 -18.27 -16.44 -22.22
C PRO A 62 -17.46 -15.62 -21.21
N ILE A 63 -16.32 -15.10 -21.65
CA ILE A 63 -15.47 -14.23 -20.83
C ILE A 63 -16.25 -12.94 -20.58
N PRO A 64 -16.42 -12.50 -19.31
CA PRO A 64 -17.11 -11.25 -19.03
C PRO A 64 -16.29 -10.07 -19.58
N ASP A 65 -16.95 -8.99 -20.01
CA ASP A 65 -16.26 -7.78 -20.50
C ASP A 65 -15.33 -7.18 -19.43
N TYR A 66 -15.70 -7.33 -18.16
CA TYR A 66 -14.95 -6.82 -17.01
C TYR A 66 -15.24 -7.63 -15.74
N GLU A 67 -14.37 -7.49 -14.75
CA GLU A 67 -14.57 -7.99 -13.38
C GLU A 67 -14.49 -6.84 -12.37
N ILE A 68 -15.39 -6.88 -11.38
CA ILE A 68 -15.43 -5.91 -10.29
C ILE A 68 -14.76 -6.48 -9.06
N PHE A 69 -13.69 -5.82 -8.63
CA PHE A 69 -13.02 -6.08 -7.36
C PHE A 69 -13.39 -4.98 -6.38
N VAL A 70 -14.04 -5.35 -5.27
CA VAL A 70 -14.48 -4.40 -4.24
C VAL A 70 -13.56 -4.54 -3.04
N HIS A 71 -13.02 -3.43 -2.57
CA HIS A 71 -12.19 -3.42 -1.38
C HIS A 71 -13.01 -3.89 -0.16
N MET A 72 -12.53 -4.89 0.60
CA MET A 72 -13.29 -5.57 1.67
C MET A 72 -13.84 -4.65 2.76
N ASN A 73 -13.27 -3.46 2.93
CA ASN A 73 -13.80 -2.48 3.87
C ASN A 73 -15.15 -1.91 3.43
N THR A 74 -15.55 -2.12 2.17
CA THR A 74 -16.90 -1.92 1.64
C THR A 74 -17.86 -3.00 2.16
N LYS A 75 -18.09 -3.00 3.48
CA LYS A 75 -18.99 -3.97 4.13
C LYS A 75 -20.42 -3.79 3.59
N ILE A 76 -21.04 -4.89 3.18
CA ILE A 76 -22.47 -4.96 2.87
C ILE A 76 -23.26 -4.46 4.09
N SER A 77 -24.29 -3.63 3.86
CA SER A 77 -25.13 -3.10 4.93
C SER A 77 -25.63 -4.23 5.84
N LYS A 78 -25.55 -4.01 7.16
CA LYS A 78 -26.07 -4.98 8.15
C LYS A 78 -27.58 -5.20 8.01
N LEU A 79 -28.30 -4.25 7.39
CA LEU A 79 -29.75 -4.36 7.17
C LEU A 79 -30.13 -5.54 6.29
N PHE A 80 -29.25 -6.04 5.42
CA PHE A 80 -29.48 -7.26 4.63
C PHE A 80 -29.63 -8.53 5.49
N ARG A 81 -29.17 -8.51 6.74
CA ARG A 81 -29.14 -9.68 7.65
C ARG A 81 -29.87 -9.47 8.97
N THR A 82 -30.47 -8.29 9.19
CA THR A 82 -31.08 -7.95 10.48
C THR A 82 -32.50 -8.55 10.61
N THR A 83 -33.41 -8.20 9.71
CA THR A 83 -34.76 -8.78 9.62
C THR A 83 -35.19 -8.93 8.15
N ARG A 84 -36.28 -9.67 7.89
CA ARG A 84 -36.87 -9.74 6.54
C ARG A 84 -37.30 -8.36 6.03
N GLU A 85 -37.82 -7.52 6.91
CA GLU A 85 -38.29 -6.17 6.58
C GLU A 85 -37.13 -5.23 6.26
N SER A 86 -36.10 -5.16 7.10
CA SER A 86 -34.91 -4.34 6.84
C SER A 86 -34.21 -4.78 5.55
N ARG A 87 -34.18 -6.09 5.27
CA ARG A 87 -33.63 -6.63 4.02
C ARG A 87 -34.44 -6.18 2.81
N ARG A 88 -35.77 -6.17 2.90
CA ARG A 88 -36.64 -5.68 1.83
C ARG A 88 -36.38 -4.19 1.56
N VAL A 89 -36.32 -3.36 2.61
CA VAL A 89 -36.01 -1.94 2.48
C VAL A 89 -34.63 -1.73 1.84
N ALA A 90 -33.61 -2.46 2.31
CA ALA A 90 -32.26 -2.38 1.74
C ALA A 90 -32.19 -2.81 0.27
N LEU A 91 -32.91 -3.87 -0.13
CA LEU A 91 -32.98 -4.30 -1.53
C LEU A 91 -33.73 -3.30 -2.42
N CYS A 92 -34.77 -2.64 -1.90
CA CYS A 92 -35.48 -1.59 -2.62
C CYS A 92 -34.62 -0.32 -2.78
N PHE A 93 -33.79 -0.02 -1.79
CA PHE A 93 -32.91 1.15 -1.80
C PHE A 93 -31.68 0.94 -2.71
N TYR A 94 -30.96 -0.17 -2.53
CA TYR A 94 -29.81 -0.54 -3.36
C TYR A 94 -30.25 -1.28 -4.61
N ARG A 95 -30.80 -0.51 -5.56
CA ARG A 95 -31.48 -1.03 -6.76
C ARG A 95 -30.54 -1.75 -7.72
N VAL A 96 -29.29 -1.30 -7.79
CA VAL A 96 -28.29 -1.89 -8.68
C VAL A 96 -27.53 -2.99 -7.94
N GLN A 97 -27.51 -4.18 -8.52
CA GLN A 97 -26.89 -5.37 -7.96
C GLN A 97 -25.94 -6.00 -8.98
N LEU A 98 -24.64 -5.92 -8.70
CA LEU A 98 -23.60 -6.35 -9.64
C LEU A 98 -22.75 -7.48 -9.03
N PRO A 99 -22.46 -8.57 -9.77
CA PRO A 99 -21.51 -9.58 -9.32
C PRO A 99 -20.13 -8.96 -9.08
N CYS A 100 -19.49 -9.30 -7.96
CA CYS A 100 -18.17 -8.79 -7.63
C CYS A 100 -17.32 -9.80 -6.83
N LYS A 101 -16.04 -9.48 -6.67
CA LYS A 101 -15.10 -10.16 -5.79
C LYS A 101 -14.65 -9.20 -4.69
N TYR A 102 -14.85 -9.59 -3.45
CA TYR A 102 -14.33 -8.86 -2.30
C TYR A 102 -12.90 -9.27 -2.01
N PHE A 103 -11.96 -8.34 -2.07
CA PHE A 103 -10.55 -8.62 -1.79
C PHE A 103 -10.06 -7.81 -0.58
N LEU A 104 -9.21 -8.43 0.23
CA LEU A 104 -8.38 -7.69 1.17
C LEU A 104 -7.27 -7.04 0.34
N GLN A 105 -6.99 -5.76 0.56
CA GLN A 105 -5.79 -5.17 -0.01
C GLN A 105 -4.60 -6.07 0.39
N PRO A 106 -3.84 -6.60 -0.58
CA PRO A 106 -2.74 -7.50 -0.26
C PRO A 106 -1.78 -6.75 0.68
N ARG A 107 -1.51 -7.34 1.84
CA ARG A 107 -0.31 -6.97 2.59
C ARG A 107 0.86 -7.24 1.66
N HIS A 108 1.72 -6.23 1.47
CA HIS A 108 2.82 -6.23 0.50
C HIS A 108 3.42 -7.62 0.25
N GLY A 109 3.41 -8.05 -1.02
CA GLY A 109 4.11 -9.27 -1.47
C GLY A 109 3.31 -10.59 -1.37
N CYS A 110 2.07 -10.59 -0.88
CA CYS A 110 1.21 -11.76 -0.97
C CYS A 110 0.44 -11.76 -2.29
N ASN A 111 0.48 -12.87 -3.03
CA ASN A 111 -0.38 -13.10 -4.20
C ASN A 111 -1.82 -12.72 -3.85
N GLU A 112 -2.50 -11.99 -4.76
CA GLU A 112 -3.91 -11.63 -4.61
C GLU A 112 -4.70 -12.91 -4.26
N GLU A 113 -5.11 -13.07 -2.99
CA GLU A 113 -6.01 -14.15 -2.61
C GLU A 113 -7.25 -14.03 -3.49
N GLU A 114 -7.72 -15.15 -4.07
CA GLU A 114 -8.93 -15.16 -4.87
C GLU A 114 -10.07 -14.51 -4.08
N GLY A 115 -10.42 -13.27 -4.44
CA GLY A 115 -11.38 -12.48 -3.71
C GLY A 115 -12.71 -13.23 -3.55
N LYS A 116 -13.34 -13.11 -2.38
CA LYS A 116 -14.59 -13.81 -2.09
C LYS A 116 -15.69 -13.29 -3.02
N LYS A 117 -16.28 -14.18 -3.82
CA LYS A 117 -17.44 -13.85 -4.66
C LYS A 117 -18.58 -13.27 -3.83
N GLY A 118 -19.21 -12.22 -4.33
CA GLY A 118 -20.31 -11.52 -3.68
C GLY A 118 -21.10 -10.65 -4.66
N ILE A 119 -21.98 -9.83 -4.10
CA ILE A 119 -22.81 -8.89 -4.85
C ILE A 119 -22.52 -7.48 -4.32
N LEU A 120 -22.19 -6.58 -5.23
CA LEU A 120 -22.08 -5.16 -4.99
C LEU A 120 -23.47 -4.53 -5.09
N TYR A 121 -23.93 -3.97 -3.98
CA TYR A 121 -25.21 -3.27 -3.85
C TYR A 121 -24.98 -1.77 -3.94
N LEU A 122 -25.57 -1.12 -4.95
CA LEU A 122 -25.40 0.31 -5.23
C LEU A 122 -26.72 1.09 -5.23
N CYS A 123 -26.65 2.31 -4.71
CA CYS A 123 -27.64 3.37 -4.84
C CYS A 123 -27.00 4.50 -5.66
N PRO A 124 -27.25 4.56 -6.99
CA PRO A 124 -26.62 5.52 -7.90
C PRO A 124 -26.56 6.98 -7.42
N GLU A 125 -27.62 7.44 -6.74
CA GLU A 125 -27.76 8.82 -6.30
C GLU A 125 -26.84 9.20 -5.13
N LEU A 126 -26.48 8.23 -4.26
CA LEU A 126 -25.71 8.48 -3.03
C LEU A 126 -24.33 7.82 -3.01
N ASP A 127 -24.16 6.73 -3.74
CA ASP A 127 -22.89 6.00 -3.76
C ASP A 127 -21.91 6.67 -4.73
N ILE A 128 -20.79 7.12 -4.19
CA ILE A 128 -19.66 7.66 -4.94
C ILE A 128 -18.74 6.51 -5.32
N LEU A 129 -18.63 6.25 -6.62
CA LEU A 129 -17.81 5.18 -7.14
C LEU A 129 -16.36 5.66 -7.34
N SER A 130 -15.47 5.19 -6.47
CA SER A 130 -14.04 5.46 -6.55
C SER A 130 -13.31 4.35 -7.29
N VAL A 131 -12.73 4.65 -8.44
CA VAL A 131 -12.06 3.64 -9.28
C VAL A 131 -10.53 3.76 -9.20
N SER A 132 -9.84 2.62 -9.16
CA SER A 132 -8.38 2.57 -9.31
C SER A 132 -7.93 2.56 -10.77
N THR A 133 -8.82 2.15 -11.68
CA THR A 133 -8.60 2.02 -13.12
C THR A 133 -9.83 2.53 -13.87
N ILE A 134 -9.64 3.20 -15.02
CA ILE A 134 -10.77 3.65 -15.86
C ILE A 134 -11.13 2.63 -16.95
N SER A 135 -10.28 1.64 -17.22
CA SER A 135 -10.61 0.54 -18.13
C SER A 135 -11.82 -0.22 -17.58
N GLY A 136 -12.80 -0.51 -18.43
CA GLY A 136 -14.02 -1.23 -18.03
C GLY A 136 -15.14 -0.34 -17.45
N ILE A 137 -14.88 0.93 -17.13
CA ILE A 137 -15.90 1.81 -16.52
C ILE A 137 -17.12 2.04 -17.42
N GLY A 138 -16.93 2.04 -18.75
CA GLY A 138 -18.02 2.16 -19.71
C GLY A 138 -19.00 0.98 -19.62
N TYR A 139 -18.48 -0.24 -19.51
CA TYR A 139 -19.29 -1.45 -19.34
C TYR A 139 -19.99 -1.46 -17.98
N LEU A 140 -19.27 -1.12 -16.91
CA LEU A 140 -19.86 -0.99 -15.58
C LEU A 140 -21.01 0.02 -15.56
N ALA A 141 -20.81 1.20 -16.15
CA ALA A 141 -21.83 2.25 -16.15
C ALA A 141 -23.05 1.88 -17.00
N ARG A 142 -22.85 1.15 -18.11
CA ARG A 142 -23.95 0.55 -18.89
C ARG A 142 -24.75 -0.42 -18.03
N ASP A 143 -24.09 -1.35 -17.37
CA ASP A 143 -24.77 -2.35 -16.54
C ASP A 143 -25.47 -1.69 -15.33
N MET A 144 -24.87 -0.66 -14.73
CA MET A 144 -25.53 0.15 -13.69
C MET A 144 -26.80 0.83 -14.21
N TRP A 145 -26.80 1.30 -15.46
CA TRP A 145 -27.97 1.91 -16.09
C TRP A 145 -29.06 0.89 -16.40
N ASP A 146 -28.69 -0.23 -17.02
CA ASP A 146 -29.63 -1.27 -17.45
C ASP A 146 -30.28 -2.00 -16.26
N LEU A 147 -29.55 -2.12 -15.15
CA LEU A 147 -30.04 -2.76 -13.92
C LEU A 147 -30.78 -1.79 -12.99
N ASP A 148 -30.66 -0.48 -13.17
CA ASP A 148 -31.39 0.49 -12.35
C ASP A 148 -32.78 0.75 -12.95
N PRO A 149 -33.89 0.40 -12.28
CA PRO A 149 -35.24 0.70 -12.77
C PRO A 149 -35.51 2.20 -12.94
N ARG A 150 -34.71 3.05 -12.28
CA ARG A 150 -34.80 4.51 -12.40
C ARG A 150 -33.89 5.08 -13.47
N CYS A 151 -33.04 4.25 -14.08
CA CYS A 151 -32.08 4.66 -15.09
C CYS A 151 -31.28 5.89 -14.65
N VAL A 152 -30.65 5.86 -13.46
CA VAL A 152 -29.77 6.95 -13.02
C VAL A 152 -28.36 6.74 -13.56
N GLY A 153 -27.83 5.51 -13.45
CA GLY A 153 -26.49 5.16 -13.93
C GLY A 153 -25.36 5.77 -13.10
N LEU A 154 -24.20 6.01 -13.72
CA LEU A 154 -23.03 6.57 -13.04
C LEU A 154 -23.09 8.11 -12.99
N VAL A 155 -23.55 8.67 -11.87
CA VAL A 155 -23.63 10.13 -11.66
C VAL A 155 -22.60 10.66 -10.66
N ASN A 156 -22.14 9.84 -9.71
CA ASN A 156 -21.15 10.19 -8.69
C ASN A 156 -19.84 9.41 -8.92
N PHE A 157 -18.82 10.09 -9.45
CA PHE A 157 -17.56 9.45 -9.85
C PHE A 157 -16.36 10.02 -9.11
N ALA A 158 -15.44 9.15 -8.67
CA ALA A 158 -14.19 9.55 -8.05
C ALA A 158 -12.99 8.79 -8.61
N ALA A 159 -11.87 9.48 -8.76
CA ALA A 159 -10.63 8.89 -9.25
C ALA A 159 -9.39 9.58 -8.66
N GLY A 160 -8.28 8.84 -8.60
CA GLY A 160 -6.97 9.42 -8.33
C GLY A 160 -6.40 10.13 -9.56
N ALA A 161 -5.56 11.15 -9.35
CA ALA A 161 -4.93 11.87 -10.47
C ALA A 161 -4.09 10.96 -11.38
N LEU A 162 -3.36 10.00 -10.79
CA LEU A 162 -2.58 9.02 -11.55
C LEU A 162 -3.46 8.05 -12.34
N THR A 163 -4.57 7.59 -11.75
CA THR A 163 -5.56 6.73 -12.42
C THR A 163 -6.08 7.39 -13.70
N LEU A 164 -6.37 8.68 -13.66
CA LEU A 164 -6.82 9.42 -14.85
C LEU A 164 -5.72 9.54 -15.90
N ARG A 165 -4.50 9.90 -15.48
CA ARG A 165 -3.37 10.05 -16.41
C ARG A 165 -3.07 8.76 -17.15
N LEU A 166 -2.87 7.67 -16.40
CA LEU A 166 -2.54 6.36 -16.97
C LEU A 166 -3.71 5.78 -17.76
N GLY A 167 -4.92 6.02 -17.26
CA GLY A 167 -6.14 5.56 -17.89
C GLY A 167 -6.45 6.24 -19.21
N ALA A 168 -6.32 7.57 -19.28
CA ALA A 168 -6.73 8.36 -20.43
C ALA A 168 -6.02 7.89 -21.70
N GLY A 169 -4.69 7.77 -21.67
CA GLY A 169 -3.93 7.33 -22.84
C GLY A 169 -4.29 5.92 -23.31
N LYS A 170 -4.66 5.02 -22.39
CA LYS A 170 -5.06 3.65 -22.74
C LYS A 170 -6.45 3.62 -23.37
N VAL A 171 -7.44 4.26 -22.73
CA VAL A 171 -8.83 4.15 -23.18
C VAL A 171 -9.12 5.01 -24.40
N THR A 172 -8.41 6.11 -24.62
CA THR A 172 -8.60 6.89 -25.85
C THR A 172 -8.05 6.19 -27.10
N GLN A 173 -7.17 5.20 -26.91
CA GLN A 173 -6.68 4.30 -27.97
C GLN A 173 -7.56 3.05 -28.18
N GLU A 174 -8.49 2.74 -27.27
CA GLU A 174 -9.40 1.60 -27.45
C GLU A 174 -10.45 1.90 -28.54
N PRO A 175 -10.51 1.11 -29.63
CA PRO A 175 -11.45 1.37 -30.72
C PRO A 175 -12.88 0.92 -30.42
N GLY A 176 -13.85 1.50 -31.11
CA GLY A 176 -15.23 1.01 -31.19
C GLY A 176 -16.07 1.21 -29.92
N THR A 177 -16.69 0.13 -29.44
CA THR A 177 -17.74 0.12 -28.41
C THR A 177 -17.26 0.59 -27.05
N SER A 178 -16.05 0.22 -26.60
CA SER A 178 -15.52 0.60 -25.27
C SER A 178 -15.45 2.12 -25.11
N ARG A 179 -14.90 2.82 -26.11
CA ARG A 179 -14.79 4.28 -26.14
C ARG A 179 -16.16 4.96 -26.15
N GLN A 180 -17.13 4.41 -26.88
CA GLN A 180 -18.50 4.95 -26.91
C GLN A 180 -19.21 4.77 -25.57
N LEU A 181 -19.07 3.61 -24.94
CA LEU A 181 -19.62 3.35 -23.61
C LEU A 181 -18.97 4.24 -22.56
N LEU A 182 -17.65 4.45 -22.62
CA LEU A 182 -16.97 5.41 -21.77
C LEU A 182 -17.53 6.83 -21.97
N LYS A 183 -17.68 7.25 -23.23
CA LYS A 183 -18.24 8.57 -23.56
C LYS A 183 -19.62 8.76 -22.92
N GLN A 184 -20.50 7.77 -23.06
CA GLN A 184 -21.84 7.78 -22.47
C GLN A 184 -21.81 7.77 -20.93
N ALA A 185 -20.91 6.99 -20.34
CA ALA A 185 -20.75 6.93 -18.89
C ALA A 185 -20.34 8.28 -18.32
N LEU A 186 -19.27 8.87 -18.88
CA LEU A 186 -18.72 10.12 -18.37
C LEU A 186 -19.62 11.32 -18.69
N SER A 187 -20.40 11.31 -19.78
CA SER A 187 -21.33 12.40 -20.08
C SER A 187 -22.45 12.59 -19.06
N ARG A 188 -22.70 11.60 -18.20
CA ARG A 188 -23.75 11.62 -17.16
C ARG A 188 -23.23 11.97 -15.78
N VAL A 189 -21.92 12.14 -15.62
CA VAL A 189 -21.32 12.44 -14.32
C VAL A 189 -21.76 13.83 -13.87
N GLU A 190 -22.57 13.87 -12.81
CA GLU A 190 -23.04 15.10 -12.16
C GLU A 190 -22.07 15.55 -11.07
N ARG A 191 -21.32 14.63 -10.45
CA ARG A 191 -20.32 14.93 -9.43
C ARG A 191 -19.03 14.18 -9.72
N PHE A 192 -17.94 14.92 -9.80
CA PHE A 192 -16.60 14.38 -10.00
C PHE A 192 -15.68 14.75 -8.85
N ILE A 193 -15.04 13.75 -8.24
CA ILE A 193 -14.17 13.93 -7.08
C ILE A 193 -12.76 13.42 -7.39
N ILE A 194 -11.77 14.30 -7.26
CA ILE A 194 -10.36 13.89 -7.20
C ILE A 194 -10.05 13.48 -5.77
N MET A 195 -9.74 12.20 -5.55
CA MET A 195 -9.31 11.71 -4.24
C MET A 195 -7.80 11.74 -4.14
N ARG A 196 -7.29 12.37 -3.07
CA ARG A 196 -5.90 12.36 -2.66
C ARG A 196 -5.83 11.89 -1.22
N ASP A 197 -5.57 10.59 -1.06
CA ASP A 197 -5.43 9.93 0.23
C ASP A 197 -3.97 9.77 0.67
N THR A 198 -3.03 10.27 -0.13
CA THR A 198 -1.59 10.29 0.14
C THR A 198 -1.09 11.70 0.47
N VAL A 199 -1.91 12.53 1.11
CA VAL A 199 -1.43 13.85 1.56
C VAL A 199 -0.21 13.64 2.47
N PRO A 200 0.99 14.12 2.07
CA PRO A 200 2.21 13.88 2.81
C PRO A 200 2.11 14.49 4.20
N ARG A 201 2.51 13.73 5.21
CA ARG A 201 2.75 14.25 6.55
C ARG A 201 4.24 14.57 6.62
N VAL A 202 4.59 15.85 6.63
CA VAL A 202 5.99 16.31 6.68
C VAL A 202 6.73 15.71 7.89
N TRP A 203 6.00 15.39 8.96
CA TRP A 203 6.55 14.81 10.19
C TRP A 203 6.78 13.29 10.17
N THR A 204 6.30 12.56 9.15
CA THR A 204 6.45 11.10 9.08
C THR A 204 7.69 10.64 8.30
N ARG A 205 8.72 11.49 8.13
CA ARG A 205 9.96 11.24 7.34
C ARG A 205 9.79 10.84 5.87
N GLN A 206 8.56 10.67 5.36
CA GLN A 206 8.28 10.23 3.98
C GLN A 206 8.59 11.28 2.89
N SER A 207 9.11 12.46 3.23
CA SER A 207 9.54 13.47 2.26
C SER A 207 10.87 14.08 2.70
N PRO A 208 11.90 14.08 1.84
CA PRO A 208 13.27 14.52 2.17
C PRO A 208 13.42 16.04 2.14
N SER A 209 12.40 16.82 2.50
CA SER A 209 12.46 18.29 2.43
C SER A 209 12.45 18.91 3.82
N PRO A 210 13.61 19.35 4.34
CA PRO A 210 13.73 19.99 5.66
C PRO A 210 13.24 21.45 5.66
N THR A 211 12.72 21.96 4.55
CA THR A 211 12.67 23.41 4.28
C THR A 211 11.29 24.05 4.36
N ARG A 212 10.26 23.38 4.91
CA ARG A 212 9.00 24.05 5.25
C ARG A 212 8.72 23.99 6.74
N SER A 213 8.58 25.19 7.30
CA SER A 213 8.32 25.48 8.69
C SER A 213 7.22 24.59 9.28
N LEU A 214 7.55 23.87 10.36
CA LEU A 214 6.63 23.15 11.24
C LEU A 214 5.57 24.06 11.90
N SER A 215 5.62 25.38 11.67
CA SER A 215 4.61 26.34 12.16
C SER A 215 3.23 26.15 11.53
N ASP A 216 3.08 25.39 10.44
CA ASP A 216 1.76 25.13 9.85
C ASP A 216 1.03 24.00 10.60
N SER A 217 0.39 24.38 11.70
CA SER A 217 -0.55 23.55 12.50
C SER A 217 -1.57 22.77 11.66
N VAL A 218 -1.83 23.22 10.43
CA VAL A 218 -2.79 22.66 9.49
C VAL A 218 -2.37 21.29 8.93
N HIS A 219 -1.07 20.95 8.92
CA HIS A 219 -0.62 19.66 8.37
C HIS A 219 -1.02 18.45 9.22
N ARG A 220 -1.06 18.60 10.55
CA ARG A 220 -1.54 17.55 11.47
C ARG A 220 -3.07 17.45 11.47
N ALA A 221 -3.76 18.52 11.09
CA ALA A 221 -5.22 18.51 11.03
C ALA A 221 -5.78 17.59 9.95
N CYS A 222 -5.00 17.24 8.91
CA CYS A 222 -5.46 16.40 7.82
C CYS A 222 -6.02 15.05 8.33
N PRO A 223 -7.31 14.74 8.07
CA PRO A 223 -7.92 13.50 8.52
C PRO A 223 -7.19 12.24 8.05
N LEU A 224 -7.26 11.17 8.84
CA LEU A 224 -6.81 9.85 8.45
C LEU A 224 -7.91 9.15 7.66
N ASN A 225 -7.54 8.53 6.54
CA ASN A 225 -8.47 7.76 5.73
C ASN A 225 -9.01 6.56 6.54
N GLY A 226 -10.27 6.62 6.92
CA GLY A 226 -10.94 5.56 7.66
C GLY A 226 -11.32 4.38 6.78
N GLY A 227 -11.54 3.22 7.41
CA GLY A 227 -12.15 2.07 6.73
C GLY A 227 -13.67 2.21 6.56
N THR A 228 -14.27 3.33 6.99
CA THR A 228 -15.72 3.55 6.94
C THR A 228 -16.14 3.99 5.55
N VAL A 229 -17.17 3.33 5.04
CA VAL A 229 -17.70 3.51 3.68
C VAL A 229 -18.74 4.61 3.65
N ALA A 230 -19.64 4.63 4.64
CA ALA A 230 -20.71 5.62 4.74
C ALA A 230 -20.24 6.84 5.55
N PHE A 231 -20.62 8.03 5.12
CA PHE A 231 -20.26 9.26 5.80
C PHE A 231 -21.38 10.30 5.73
N GLU A 232 -21.36 11.20 6.70
CA GLU A 232 -22.17 12.41 6.71
C GLU A 232 -21.25 13.61 6.56
N ARG A 233 -21.70 14.61 5.80
CA ARG A 233 -20.94 15.84 5.61
C ARG A 233 -21.21 16.78 6.78
N LEU A 234 -20.12 17.27 7.37
CA LEU A 234 -20.19 18.45 8.21
C LEU A 234 -20.00 19.70 7.32
N PRO A 235 -20.67 20.82 7.65
CA PRO A 235 -20.51 22.06 6.88
C PRO A 235 -19.09 22.62 6.96
N TYR A 236 -18.38 22.38 8.06
CA TYR A 236 -16.97 22.72 8.27
C TYR A 236 -16.31 21.69 9.19
N ASP A 237 -14.96 21.70 9.25
CA ASP A 237 -14.23 20.90 10.22
C ASP A 237 -14.21 21.62 11.58
N PRO A 238 -14.90 21.10 12.61
CA PRO A 238 -15.00 21.78 13.90
C PRO A 238 -13.65 21.90 14.61
N ARG A 239 -12.63 21.15 14.18
CA ARG A 239 -11.28 21.21 14.75
C ARG A 239 -10.46 22.40 14.24
N LEU A 240 -10.88 23.02 13.13
CA LEU A 240 -10.11 24.05 12.42
C LEU A 240 -10.74 25.44 12.46
N GLY A 241 -11.98 25.60 12.92
CA GLY A 241 -12.69 26.88 12.82
C GLY A 241 -12.96 27.29 11.36
N GLU A 242 -13.44 28.53 11.13
CA GLU A 242 -13.95 28.96 9.82
C GLU A 242 -12.84 29.34 8.80
N GLU A 243 -11.65 29.78 9.24
CA GLU A 243 -10.65 30.36 8.33
C GLU A 243 -9.44 29.48 7.98
N HIS A 244 -9.22 28.37 8.69
CA HIS A 244 -7.95 27.61 8.60
C HIS A 244 -7.90 26.60 7.43
N LEU A 245 -8.98 26.39 6.69
CA LEU A 245 -8.95 25.48 5.54
C LEU A 245 -8.20 26.09 4.32
N LYS A 246 -8.06 27.43 4.27
CA LYS A 246 -7.26 28.12 3.23
C LYS A 246 -5.75 27.89 3.37
N SER A 247 -5.29 27.57 4.57
CA SER A 247 -3.89 27.27 4.88
C SER A 247 -3.57 25.77 4.82
N VAL A 248 -4.49 24.93 4.34
CA VAL A 248 -4.21 23.50 4.12
C VAL A 248 -3.24 23.36 2.98
N TYR A 249 -2.00 23.02 3.30
CA TYR A 249 -1.03 22.59 2.31
C TYR A 249 -1.44 21.24 1.71
N PRO A 250 -1.79 21.18 0.42
CA PRO A 250 -2.19 19.94 -0.21
C PRO A 250 -0.98 19.05 -0.56
N GLY A 251 0.26 19.47 -0.27
CA GLY A 251 1.49 18.81 -0.72
C GLY A 251 2.22 19.59 -1.81
N LEU A 252 3.37 19.07 -2.27
CA LEU A 252 4.20 19.70 -3.30
C LEU A 252 3.52 19.76 -4.68
N PHE A 253 2.56 18.87 -4.91
CA PHE A 253 1.84 18.76 -6.16
C PHE A 253 0.60 19.65 -6.18
N ASP A 254 0.46 20.40 -7.28
CA ASP A 254 -0.75 21.16 -7.59
C ASP A 254 -1.98 20.22 -7.61
N PRO A 255 -2.93 20.37 -6.67
CA PRO A 255 -4.10 19.50 -6.58
C PRO A 255 -4.99 19.57 -7.82
N ARG A 256 -4.85 20.62 -8.64
CA ARG A 256 -5.60 20.76 -9.90
C ARG A 256 -5.14 19.84 -11.01
N TYR A 257 -3.99 19.19 -10.84
CA TYR A 257 -3.45 18.30 -11.86
C TYR A 257 -4.45 17.21 -12.26
N GLY A 258 -5.10 16.56 -11.28
CA GLY A 258 -6.13 15.55 -11.56
C GLY A 258 -7.31 16.09 -12.39
N PHE A 259 -7.73 17.33 -12.13
CA PHE A 259 -8.80 17.97 -12.91
C PHE A 259 -8.35 18.34 -14.32
N ARG A 260 -7.08 18.71 -14.53
CA ARG A 260 -6.54 18.91 -15.89
C ARG A 260 -6.57 17.61 -16.68
N GLU A 261 -6.17 16.50 -16.08
CA GLU A 261 -6.22 15.17 -16.73
C GLU A 261 -7.66 14.74 -17.01
N TRP A 262 -8.60 15.00 -16.10
CA TRP A 262 -10.02 14.80 -16.34
C TRP A 262 -10.54 15.63 -17.52
N ASN A 263 -10.26 16.93 -17.55
CA ASN A 263 -10.68 17.81 -18.64
C ASN A 263 -10.06 17.38 -19.97
N ARG A 264 -8.80 16.92 -19.96
CA ARG A 264 -8.16 16.35 -21.15
C ARG A 264 -8.92 15.11 -21.62
N LEU A 265 -9.27 14.18 -20.73
CA LEU A 265 -10.05 12.99 -21.07
C LEU A 265 -11.43 13.35 -21.67
N LEU A 266 -12.16 14.29 -21.06
CA LEU A 266 -13.42 14.78 -21.61
C LEU A 266 -13.24 15.39 -23.01
N THR A 267 -12.19 16.20 -23.20
CA THR A 267 -11.86 16.81 -24.49
C THR A 267 -11.55 15.74 -25.55
N GLU A 268 -10.73 14.76 -25.21
CA GLU A 268 -10.36 13.67 -26.13
C GLU A 268 -11.56 12.81 -26.52
N LEU A 269 -12.55 12.66 -25.64
CA LEU A 269 -13.81 11.95 -25.91
C LEU A 269 -14.89 12.83 -26.54
N ASP A 270 -14.62 14.13 -26.74
CA ASP A 270 -15.58 15.13 -27.20
C ASP A 270 -16.85 15.12 -26.33
N ILE A 271 -16.66 15.19 -25.02
CA ILE A 271 -17.74 15.30 -24.04
C ILE A 271 -17.91 16.76 -23.66
N LYS A 272 -19.14 17.24 -23.82
CA LYS A 272 -19.61 18.51 -23.25
C LYS A 272 -20.83 18.17 -22.41
N HIS A 273 -20.73 18.45 -21.12
CA HIS A 273 -21.88 18.29 -20.23
C HIS A 273 -22.91 19.37 -20.55
N ASP A 274 -24.16 18.96 -20.67
CA ASP A 274 -25.35 19.83 -20.80
C ASP A 274 -25.87 20.33 -19.45
N HIS A 275 -25.24 19.88 -18.36
CA HIS A 275 -25.55 20.22 -16.98
C HIS A 275 -24.28 20.69 -16.25
N LYS A 276 -24.48 21.28 -15.06
CA LYS A 276 -23.39 21.69 -14.18
C LYS A 276 -22.84 20.46 -13.44
N VAL A 277 -21.53 20.24 -13.55
CA VAL A 277 -20.82 19.19 -12.81
C VAL A 277 -20.25 19.78 -11.50
N ASP A 278 -20.51 19.10 -10.38
CA ASP A 278 -19.95 19.40 -9.04
C ASP A 278 -18.54 18.80 -8.93
N TYR A 279 -17.53 19.65 -9.12
CA TYR A 279 -16.12 19.28 -9.07
C TYR A 279 -15.55 19.44 -7.65
N ARG A 280 -15.05 18.36 -7.06
CA ARG A 280 -14.52 18.38 -5.70
C ARG A 280 -13.17 17.71 -5.52
N LEU A 281 -12.40 18.20 -4.55
CA LEU A 281 -11.15 17.62 -4.10
C LEU A 281 -11.36 16.97 -2.74
N ALA A 282 -11.12 15.67 -2.63
CA ALA A 282 -11.09 14.95 -1.37
C ALA A 282 -9.65 14.80 -0.87
N LEU A 283 -9.39 15.20 0.39
CA LEU A 283 -8.06 15.15 1.02
C LEU A 283 -8.10 14.33 2.31
N CYS A 284 -7.23 13.32 2.38
CA CYS A 284 -6.92 12.61 3.61
C CYS A 284 -5.50 12.03 3.56
N SER A 285 -5.07 11.47 4.68
CA SER A 285 -3.78 10.79 4.79
C SER A 285 -3.98 9.32 5.14
N ARG A 286 -3.21 8.42 4.53
CA ARG A 286 -3.20 6.99 4.85
C ARG A 286 -2.50 6.64 6.18
N GLY A 287 -1.94 7.63 6.88
CA GLY A 287 -1.19 7.41 8.13
C GLY A 287 0.19 6.77 7.90
N HIS A 288 0.93 6.51 8.98
CA HIS A 288 2.33 6.07 8.93
C HIS A 288 2.52 4.63 8.43
N ARG A 289 1.51 3.74 8.54
CA ARG A 289 1.68 2.32 8.19
C ARG A 289 0.53 1.80 7.33
N TYR A 290 0.86 1.40 6.11
CA TYR A 290 0.00 0.67 5.17
C TYR A 290 -0.56 -0.65 5.75
N SER A 291 -0.01 -1.15 6.85
CA SER A 291 -0.33 -2.45 7.45
C SER A 291 -1.23 -2.40 8.70
N SER A 292 -1.54 -1.23 9.24
CA SER A 292 -2.43 -1.12 10.41
C SER A 292 -3.88 -1.37 10.00
N PRO A 293 -4.69 -2.07 10.82
CA PRO A 293 -6.10 -2.30 10.52
C PRO A 293 -6.79 -0.94 10.42
N GLN A 294 -7.15 -0.56 9.18
CA GLN A 294 -7.94 0.64 8.88
C GLN A 294 -9.11 0.63 9.85
N GLY A 295 -9.33 1.68 10.64
CA GLY A 295 -10.26 1.70 11.77
C GLY A 295 -11.68 1.27 11.38
N THR A 296 -11.95 -0.04 11.36
CA THR A 296 -13.20 -0.61 10.84
C THR A 296 -14.33 -0.57 11.85
N ASP A 297 -13.99 -0.23 13.09
CA ASP A 297 -14.88 0.08 14.19
C ASP A 297 -14.27 1.20 15.05
N ARG A 298 -15.05 1.66 16.03
CA ARG A 298 -14.66 2.77 16.92
C ARG A 298 -13.39 2.45 17.72
N ALA A 299 -13.22 1.21 18.19
CA ALA A 299 -12.09 0.85 19.03
C ALA A 299 -10.80 0.83 18.20
N ALA A 300 -10.84 0.22 17.01
CA ALA A 300 -9.73 0.22 16.07
C ALA A 300 -9.38 1.64 15.62
N ALA A 301 -10.38 2.49 15.35
CA ALA A 301 -10.16 3.89 15.01
C ALA A 301 -9.53 4.69 16.15
N ALA A 302 -10.00 4.50 17.39
CA ALA A 302 -9.44 5.16 18.58
C ALA A 302 -8.00 4.74 18.84
N GLU A 303 -7.71 3.45 18.69
CA GLU A 303 -6.37 2.89 18.80
C GLU A 303 -5.43 3.41 17.70
N TRP A 304 -5.94 3.57 16.48
CA TRP A 304 -5.16 4.15 15.39
C TRP A 304 -4.81 5.62 15.67
N ILE A 305 -5.80 6.42 16.08
CA ILE A 305 -5.55 7.82 16.46
C ILE A 305 -4.55 7.91 17.61
N ARG A 306 -4.67 7.06 18.64
CA ARG A 306 -3.72 7.00 19.77
C ARG A 306 -2.29 6.73 19.29
N LYS A 307 -2.10 5.73 18.42
CA LYS A 307 -0.76 5.42 17.87
C LYS A 307 -0.18 6.54 17.03
N GLU A 308 -1.02 7.22 16.25
CA GLU A 308 -0.60 8.38 15.45
C GLU A 308 -0.21 9.55 16.36
N GLU A 309 -0.92 9.74 17.47
CA GLU A 309 -0.56 10.73 18.51
C GLU A 309 0.79 10.40 19.16
N GLU A 310 1.00 9.15 19.59
CA GLU A 310 2.26 8.72 20.21
C GLU A 310 3.46 8.86 19.26
N MET A 311 3.28 8.54 17.98
CA MET A 311 4.31 8.75 16.97
C MET A 311 4.61 10.23 16.77
N PHE A 312 3.57 11.08 16.76
CA PHE A 312 3.75 12.52 16.65
C PHE A 312 4.53 13.08 17.85
N GLU A 313 4.14 12.72 19.08
CA GLU A 313 4.82 13.13 20.31
C GLU A 313 6.28 12.65 20.33
N SER A 314 6.53 11.39 19.97
CA SER A 314 7.89 10.84 19.87
C SER A 314 8.74 11.59 18.84
N LYS A 315 8.16 11.98 17.69
CA LYS A 315 8.87 12.76 16.66
C LYS A 315 9.16 14.19 17.10
N VAL A 316 8.22 14.83 17.79
CA VAL A 316 8.46 16.14 18.41
C VAL A 316 9.61 16.06 19.40
N GLN A 317 9.69 15.01 20.22
CA GLN A 317 10.79 14.81 21.17
C GLN A 317 12.14 14.60 20.46
N GLU A 318 12.20 13.72 19.45
CA GLU A 318 13.40 13.50 18.62
C GLU A 318 13.88 14.83 18.00
N TRP A 319 12.95 15.62 17.49
CA TRP A 319 13.29 16.90 16.88
C TRP A 319 13.78 17.94 17.87
N ASN A 320 13.16 18.03 19.05
CA ASN A 320 13.64 18.96 20.08
C ASN A 320 15.08 18.62 20.48
N GLN A 321 15.42 17.34 20.62
CA GLN A 321 16.80 16.91 20.87
C GLN A 321 17.76 17.31 19.73
N THR A 322 17.40 17.04 18.47
CA THR A 322 18.24 17.43 17.33
C THR A 322 18.30 18.95 17.10
N THR A 323 17.28 19.70 17.52
CA THR A 323 17.23 21.15 17.40
C THR A 323 18.10 21.79 18.48
N GLU A 324 18.09 21.29 19.73
CA GLU A 324 19.05 21.70 20.77
C GLU A 324 20.49 21.47 20.31
N ASP A 325 20.77 20.35 19.65
CA ASP A 325 22.09 20.07 19.06
C ASP A 325 22.42 21.04 17.90
N ARG A 326 21.45 21.38 17.06
CA ARG A 326 21.63 22.34 15.95
C ARG A 326 21.76 23.79 16.43
N GLU A 327 20.99 24.22 17.41
CA GLU A 327 21.09 25.54 18.05
C GLU A 327 22.48 25.73 18.63
N LYS A 328 22.99 24.70 19.32
CA LYS A 328 24.32 24.68 19.92
C LYS A 328 25.47 24.76 18.91
N HIS A 329 25.27 24.30 17.67
CA HIS A 329 26.33 24.25 16.64
C HIS A 329 26.16 25.28 15.50
N LEU A 330 24.95 25.78 15.23
CA LEU A 330 24.63 26.59 14.04
C LEU A 330 23.94 27.94 14.34
N GLY A 331 23.57 28.24 15.59
CA GLY A 331 23.00 29.53 15.98
C GLY A 331 21.68 29.90 15.29
N LEU A 332 20.89 28.89 14.89
CA LEU A 332 19.54 29.08 14.35
C LEU A 332 18.52 29.20 15.48
N ASP A 333 17.54 30.11 15.35
CA ASP A 333 16.51 30.34 16.37
C ASP A 333 15.72 29.07 16.70
N SER A 334 15.41 28.93 17.99
CA SER A 334 14.76 27.75 18.54
C SER A 334 13.36 27.52 18.00
N PHE A 335 13.00 26.25 17.81
CA PHE A 335 11.61 25.84 17.64
C PHE A 335 10.86 26.04 18.96
N ASP A 336 10.45 27.27 19.23
CA ASP A 336 9.70 27.60 20.42
C ASP A 336 8.34 26.87 20.33
N GLY A 337 8.15 25.84 21.17
CA GLY A 337 7.03 24.88 21.13
C GLY A 337 5.63 25.48 21.36
N GLN A 338 5.49 26.80 21.29
CA GLN A 338 4.36 27.61 21.75
C GLN A 338 3.07 27.46 20.94
N HIS A 339 3.03 26.60 19.92
CA HIS A 339 1.82 26.38 19.10
C HIS A 339 1.39 24.92 18.97
N LEU A 340 2.12 23.96 19.55
CA LEU A 340 1.75 22.53 19.49
C LEU A 340 0.41 22.24 20.18
N GLU A 341 0.10 22.95 21.26
CA GLU A 341 -1.18 22.83 21.98
C GLU A 341 -2.38 23.35 21.16
N ARG A 342 -2.13 24.21 20.16
CA ARG A 342 -3.13 24.76 19.23
C ARG A 342 -3.32 23.89 18.00
N VAL A 343 -2.50 22.83 17.84
CA VAL A 343 -2.60 21.95 16.69
C VAL A 343 -3.86 21.09 16.82
N PRO A 344 -4.74 21.07 15.80
CA PRO A 344 -5.93 20.24 15.81
C PRO A 344 -5.58 18.77 16.02
N GLN A 345 -6.32 18.11 16.90
CA GLN A 345 -6.19 16.68 17.10
C GLN A 345 -6.51 15.91 15.81
N GLN A 346 -5.91 14.73 15.70
CA GLN A 346 -6.17 13.82 14.58
C GLN A 346 -7.62 13.32 14.59
N ALA A 347 -8.23 13.22 13.41
CA ALA A 347 -9.55 12.62 13.20
C ALA A 347 -9.50 11.56 12.11
N ILE A 348 -10.53 10.69 12.07
CA ILE A 348 -10.82 9.79 10.95
C ILE A 348 -11.79 10.48 10.00
N GLY A 349 -11.51 10.43 8.70
CA GLY A 349 -12.38 10.94 7.65
C GLY A 349 -11.57 11.46 6.47
N PHE A 350 -12.14 12.43 5.76
CA PHE A 350 -11.48 13.19 4.72
C PHE A 350 -12.14 14.55 4.62
N TRP A 351 -11.39 15.55 4.16
CA TRP A 351 -11.98 16.82 3.77
C TRP A 351 -12.46 16.75 2.33
N LEU A 352 -13.52 17.50 2.01
CA LEU A 352 -14.09 17.55 0.67
C LEU A 352 -14.36 19.00 0.28
N PHE A 353 -13.60 19.52 -0.68
CA PHE A 353 -13.62 20.93 -1.08
C PHE A 353 -14.19 21.09 -2.49
N PRO A 354 -14.97 22.14 -2.76
CA PRO A 354 -15.21 22.59 -4.14
C PRO A 354 -13.88 22.94 -4.81
N VAL A 355 -13.74 22.63 -6.10
CA VAL A 355 -12.51 22.94 -6.86
C VAL A 355 -12.25 24.46 -6.91
N GLU A 356 -13.31 25.27 -6.84
CA GLU A 356 -13.27 26.73 -6.83
C GLU A 356 -12.60 27.30 -5.58
N SER A 357 -12.53 26.52 -4.49
CA SER A 357 -11.85 26.93 -3.26
C SER A 357 -10.32 26.88 -3.36
N LEU A 358 -9.77 26.31 -4.44
CA LEU A 358 -8.32 26.26 -4.66
C LEU A 358 -7.85 27.61 -5.24
N GLU A 359 -7.01 28.36 -4.52
CA GLU A 359 -6.45 29.63 -4.99
C GLU A 359 -5.48 29.47 -6.18
N PRO A 360 -5.51 30.34 -7.21
CA PRO A 360 -4.63 30.26 -8.38
C PRO A 360 -3.15 30.19 -7.98
N ASN A 361 -2.54 29.00 -8.07
CA ASN A 361 -1.12 28.84 -7.77
C ASN A 361 -0.26 29.73 -8.69
N PRO A 362 0.58 30.63 -8.15
CA PRO A 362 1.58 31.35 -8.93
C PRO A 362 2.65 30.35 -9.40
N VAL A 363 2.46 29.81 -10.60
CA VAL A 363 3.38 28.87 -11.25
C VAL A 363 4.76 29.53 -11.43
N LYS A 364 5.84 28.86 -10.98
CA LYS A 364 7.14 28.88 -11.70
C LYS A 364 8.24 27.86 -11.34
N ARG A 365 8.11 26.96 -10.35
CA ARG A 365 9.26 26.08 -9.97
C ARG A 365 9.03 24.56 -9.87
N ALA A 366 7.82 24.03 -10.05
CA ALA A 366 7.54 22.61 -9.72
C ALA A 366 7.66 21.59 -10.87
N ILE A 367 8.09 21.99 -12.08
CA ILE A 367 8.00 21.11 -13.27
C ILE A 367 9.15 20.07 -13.31
N ILE A 368 10.31 20.35 -12.72
CA ILE A 368 11.50 19.46 -12.84
C ILE A 368 11.44 18.27 -11.86
N ASN A 369 11.06 18.50 -10.59
CA ASN A 369 10.89 17.41 -9.60
C ASN A 369 9.70 16.49 -9.92
N TYR A 370 8.78 16.94 -10.76
CA TYR A 370 7.58 16.20 -11.18
C TYR A 370 7.89 15.02 -12.12
N TYR A 371 8.86 15.16 -13.02
CA TYR A 371 9.21 14.07 -13.94
C TYR A 371 10.01 12.97 -13.23
N PHE A 372 10.97 13.34 -12.37
CA PHE A 372 11.83 12.37 -11.66
C PHE A 372 11.03 11.44 -10.73
N PHE A 373 10.10 11.99 -9.95
CA PHE A 373 9.32 11.21 -8.98
C PHE A 373 8.27 10.29 -9.64
N ILE A 374 7.76 10.68 -10.81
CA ILE A 374 6.81 9.88 -11.59
C ILE A 374 7.53 8.71 -12.27
N THR A 375 8.74 8.90 -12.80
CA THR A 375 9.50 7.78 -13.36
C THR A 375 9.76 6.72 -12.29
N LEU A 376 10.13 7.12 -11.07
CA LEU A 376 10.38 6.20 -9.95
C LEU A 376 9.11 5.44 -9.49
N ASN A 377 7.99 6.15 -9.28
CA ASN A 377 6.74 5.51 -8.83
C ASN A 377 6.06 4.70 -9.95
N CYS A 378 6.16 5.15 -11.21
CA CYS A 378 5.68 4.37 -12.35
C CYS A 378 6.50 3.10 -12.52
N LEU A 379 7.84 3.13 -12.41
CA LEU A 379 8.69 1.94 -12.47
C LEU A 379 8.35 0.94 -11.37
N PHE A 380 8.17 1.41 -10.13
CA PHE A 380 7.78 0.55 -9.01
C PHE A 380 6.39 -0.08 -9.19
N TYR A 381 5.41 0.69 -9.67
CA TYR A 381 4.04 0.20 -9.91
C TYR A 381 3.94 -0.72 -11.15
N TYR A 382 4.73 -0.45 -12.21
CA TYR A 382 4.75 -1.28 -13.42
C TYR A 382 5.40 -2.65 -13.16
N HIS A 383 6.51 -2.69 -12.40
CA HIS A 383 7.16 -3.94 -12.04
C HIS A 383 6.29 -4.84 -11.14
N CYS A 384 5.51 -4.26 -10.22
CA CYS A 384 4.63 -5.04 -9.35
C CYS A 384 3.35 -5.57 -10.03
N CYS A 385 2.90 -4.99 -11.15
CA CYS A 385 1.58 -5.30 -11.74
C CYS A 385 1.63 -6.09 -13.06
N PHE A 386 2.77 -6.20 -13.74
CA PHE A 386 2.81 -6.73 -15.12
C PHE A 386 3.81 -7.88 -15.39
N ALA A 387 4.33 -8.55 -14.37
CA ALA A 387 5.01 -9.83 -14.57
C ALA A 387 3.98 -10.87 -15.12
N LYS A 388 4.22 -11.38 -16.34
CA LYS A 388 3.35 -12.37 -17.00
C LYS A 388 3.30 -13.66 -16.15
N PRO A 389 2.13 -14.32 -16.01
CA PRO A 389 2.06 -15.61 -15.33
C PRO A 389 2.53 -16.71 -16.27
N THR A 390 3.68 -17.31 -15.97
CA THR A 390 4.09 -18.60 -16.54
C THR A 390 3.35 -19.71 -15.81
N THR A 391 2.66 -20.56 -16.55
CA THR A 391 1.87 -21.69 -16.06
C THR A 391 2.76 -22.71 -15.36
N ILE A 392 2.68 -22.83 -14.03
CA ILE A 392 3.23 -23.97 -13.29
C ILE A 392 2.32 -24.32 -12.10
N LYS A 393 1.71 -25.51 -12.14
CA LYS A 393 1.21 -26.22 -10.96
C LYS A 393 2.38 -27.00 -10.36
N MET A 394 2.88 -26.59 -9.19
CA MET A 394 3.41 -27.43 -8.08
C MET A 394 3.63 -26.48 -6.88
N SER A 395 3.44 -26.97 -5.65
CA SER A 395 3.53 -26.23 -4.36
C SER A 395 4.50 -25.04 -4.38
N ASN A 396 3.98 -23.82 -4.22
CA ASN A 396 4.75 -22.60 -4.42
C ASN A 396 6.01 -22.57 -3.53
N PRO A 397 7.21 -22.39 -4.13
CA PRO A 397 8.41 -22.08 -3.36
C PRO A 397 8.18 -20.76 -2.61
N THR A 398 8.69 -20.64 -1.38
CA THR A 398 8.51 -19.42 -0.58
C THR A 398 9.71 -18.50 -0.76
N GLU A 399 9.50 -17.37 -1.44
CA GLU A 399 10.54 -16.36 -1.68
C GLU A 399 10.93 -15.61 -0.40
N VAL A 400 12.22 -15.35 -0.20
CA VAL A 400 12.78 -14.47 0.82
C VAL A 400 13.15 -13.14 0.17
N LEU A 401 12.51 -12.07 0.63
CA LEU A 401 12.75 -10.71 0.12
C LEU A 401 13.97 -10.08 0.81
N MET A 402 14.53 -9.04 0.20
CA MET A 402 15.64 -8.25 0.76
C MET A 402 15.29 -7.71 2.16
N GLY A 403 16.26 -7.75 3.08
CA GLY A 403 16.11 -7.34 4.47
C GLY A 403 15.19 -8.27 5.28
N LYS A 404 14.98 -9.50 4.82
CA LYS A 404 14.16 -10.52 5.49
C LYS A 404 14.88 -11.85 5.58
N ASP A 405 14.46 -12.62 6.56
CA ASP A 405 14.74 -14.04 6.70
C ASP A 405 13.44 -14.85 6.71
N LYS A 406 13.55 -16.15 6.39
CA LYS A 406 12.47 -17.13 6.59
C LYS A 406 13.02 -18.47 7.05
N ALA A 407 12.21 -19.16 7.84
CA ALA A 407 12.38 -20.56 8.17
C ALA A 407 11.27 -21.42 7.53
N ALA A 408 11.62 -22.63 7.06
CA ALA A 408 10.61 -23.57 6.53
C ALA A 408 10.92 -25.05 6.80
N ASN A 409 10.00 -25.71 7.48
CA ASN A 409 10.05 -27.14 7.79
C ASN A 409 9.72 -28.00 6.55
N ASN A 410 8.88 -27.50 5.62
CA ASN A 410 8.51 -28.17 4.37
C ASN A 410 8.46 -27.19 3.19
N GLY A 411 8.85 -27.64 1.99
CA GLY A 411 8.83 -26.83 0.75
C GLY A 411 10.09 -25.95 0.54
N PRO A 412 10.51 -25.69 -0.71
CA PRO A 412 11.76 -24.97 -0.99
C PRO A 412 11.71 -23.48 -0.59
N LEU A 413 12.86 -22.94 -0.17
CA LEU A 413 13.10 -21.51 0.02
C LEU A 413 13.98 -20.98 -1.10
N TYR A 414 13.74 -19.78 -1.60
CA TYR A 414 14.64 -19.13 -2.55
C TYR A 414 14.66 -17.62 -2.33
N THR A 415 15.72 -16.97 -2.80
CA THR A 415 15.83 -15.51 -2.88
C THR A 415 16.37 -15.14 -4.25
N LEU A 416 15.89 -14.01 -4.78
CA LEU A 416 16.39 -13.37 -5.99
C LEU A 416 16.95 -11.99 -5.63
N GLY A 417 17.93 -11.48 -6.36
CA GLY A 417 18.37 -10.09 -6.22
C GLY A 417 19.64 -9.75 -6.97
N LEU A 418 20.10 -8.51 -6.77
CA LEU A 418 21.31 -7.94 -7.37
C LEU A 418 22.58 -8.62 -6.85
N ALA A 419 23.69 -8.45 -7.57
CA ALA A 419 24.96 -9.04 -7.16
C ALA A 419 25.55 -8.32 -5.94
N THR A 420 25.06 -7.16 -5.53
CA THR A 420 25.57 -6.40 -4.37
C THR A 420 25.09 -6.88 -2.99
N CYS A 421 24.19 -7.88 -2.92
CA CYS A 421 23.60 -8.29 -1.64
C CYS A 421 24.18 -9.60 -1.12
N VAL A 422 24.41 -9.68 0.20
CA VAL A 422 24.83 -10.92 0.88
C VAL A 422 23.62 -11.83 1.14
N ARG A 423 23.78 -13.11 0.86
CA ARG A 423 22.72 -14.12 1.05
C ARG A 423 23.23 -15.28 1.88
N ILE A 424 22.43 -15.73 2.83
CA ILE A 424 22.82 -16.79 3.77
C ILE A 424 21.78 -17.89 3.74
N ALA A 425 22.22 -19.12 3.46
CA ALA A 425 21.42 -20.32 3.54
C ALA A 425 21.98 -21.25 4.64
N VAL A 426 21.11 -21.69 5.55
CA VAL A 426 21.44 -22.63 6.63
C VAL A 426 20.47 -23.80 6.60
N THR A 427 21.01 -24.99 6.76
CA THR A 427 20.25 -26.24 6.85
C THR A 427 20.64 -26.97 8.13
N GLY A 428 19.68 -27.60 8.81
CA GLY A 428 19.98 -28.33 10.05
C GLY A 428 18.95 -29.39 10.40
N SER A 429 19.39 -30.40 11.14
CA SER A 429 18.60 -31.57 11.53
C SER A 429 18.44 -31.67 13.04
N TYR A 430 17.26 -32.10 13.49
CA TYR A 430 17.01 -32.38 14.91
C TYR A 430 17.27 -33.86 15.18
N ARG A 431 18.31 -34.18 15.94
CA ARG A 431 18.59 -35.55 16.39
C ARG A 431 17.98 -35.75 17.77
N ASN A 432 16.98 -36.63 17.87
CA ASN A 432 16.32 -37.02 19.13
C ASN A 432 15.53 -35.91 19.85
N GLY A 433 15.05 -34.90 19.11
CA GLY A 433 14.23 -33.84 19.68
C GLY A 433 12.83 -34.31 20.12
N PRO A 434 12.15 -33.54 20.99
CA PRO A 434 10.79 -33.87 21.48
C PRO A 434 9.72 -33.91 20.37
N ARG A 435 10.05 -33.47 19.14
CA ARG A 435 9.21 -33.53 17.94
C ARG A 435 9.57 -34.68 16.98
N GLY A 436 10.50 -35.56 17.36
CA GLY A 436 11.04 -36.61 16.50
C GLY A 436 12.15 -36.10 15.58
N GLU A 437 12.61 -36.95 14.65
CA GLU A 437 13.55 -36.57 13.61
C GLU A 437 12.91 -35.51 12.70
N GLY A 438 13.54 -34.34 12.63
CA GLY A 438 13.03 -33.19 11.90
C GLY A 438 14.15 -32.43 11.22
N TYR A 439 13.78 -31.45 10.39
CA TYR A 439 14.74 -30.65 9.64
C TYR A 439 14.18 -29.24 9.42
N ASP A 440 15.06 -28.25 9.53
CA ASP A 440 14.75 -26.86 9.26
C ASP A 440 15.73 -26.25 8.24
N ARG A 441 15.23 -25.20 7.59
CA ARG A 441 15.95 -24.37 6.62
C ARG A 441 15.77 -22.94 7.02
N PHE A 442 16.84 -22.18 6.91
CA PHE A 442 16.85 -20.75 7.14
C PHE A 442 17.49 -20.10 5.91
N LEU A 443 16.83 -19.09 5.37
CA LEU A 443 17.35 -18.32 4.25
C LEU A 443 17.18 -16.84 4.56
N ALA A 444 18.25 -16.05 4.41
CA ALA A 444 18.27 -14.61 4.61
C ALA A 444 18.84 -13.88 3.41
N HIS A 445 18.33 -12.67 3.16
CA HIS A 445 18.80 -11.75 2.13
C HIS A 445 19.13 -10.42 2.79
N ILE A 446 20.42 -10.09 2.87
CA ILE A 446 20.97 -8.99 3.67
C ILE A 446 21.53 -7.93 2.72
N ALA A 447 21.18 -6.67 2.99
CA ALA A 447 21.72 -5.51 2.29
C ALA A 447 22.45 -4.62 3.29
N GLU A 448 23.40 -3.85 2.77
CA GLU A 448 24.04 -2.76 3.49
C GLU A 448 23.05 -1.60 3.63
N GLU A 449 22.76 -1.19 4.87
CA GLU A 449 21.96 0.00 5.13
C GLU A 449 22.55 0.70 6.35
N GLU A 450 23.09 1.90 6.15
CA GLU A 450 23.62 2.72 7.25
C GLU A 450 22.49 3.08 8.23
N THR A 451 22.57 2.55 9.44
CA THR A 451 21.78 3.07 10.56
C THR A 451 22.49 4.25 11.22
N ALA A 452 21.72 5.12 11.85
CA ALA A 452 22.20 6.36 12.47
C ALA A 452 23.24 6.17 13.60
N ASP A 453 23.46 4.93 14.06
CA ASP A 453 24.45 4.55 15.07
C ASP A 453 25.73 3.93 14.49
N GLY A 454 25.86 3.88 13.16
CA GLY A 454 27.02 3.29 12.47
C GLY A 454 27.09 1.77 12.55
N SER A 455 26.03 1.10 13.03
CA SER A 455 26.00 -0.35 13.15
C SER A 455 24.64 -0.93 12.78
N SER A 456 24.45 -1.36 11.53
CA SER A 456 23.36 -2.31 11.28
C SER A 456 23.47 -3.00 9.93
N TYR A 457 23.42 -4.32 9.99
CA TYR A 457 23.08 -5.18 8.87
C TYR A 457 21.59 -5.51 9.05
N ILE A 458 20.69 -4.87 8.30
CA ILE A 458 19.24 -5.08 8.50
C ILE A 458 18.89 -6.55 8.23
N GLY A 459 18.33 -7.20 9.24
CA GLY A 459 17.92 -8.60 9.19
C GLY A 459 18.99 -9.61 9.59
N LEU A 460 20.27 -9.24 9.72
CA LEU A 460 21.32 -10.19 10.14
C LEU A 460 21.14 -10.64 11.59
N GLN A 461 20.88 -9.71 12.51
CA GLN A 461 20.74 -10.05 13.92
C GLN A 461 19.48 -10.90 14.16
N ASP A 462 18.36 -10.54 13.54
CA ASP A 462 17.12 -11.32 13.62
C ASP A 462 17.31 -12.75 13.08
N PHE A 463 18.10 -12.90 12.02
CA PHE A 463 18.46 -14.19 11.46
C PHE A 463 19.35 -15.02 12.40
N ILE A 464 20.39 -14.41 12.97
CA ILE A 464 21.26 -15.05 13.97
C ILE A 464 20.44 -15.50 15.18
N ASP A 465 19.58 -14.64 15.70
CA ASP A 465 18.71 -14.97 16.83
C ASP A 465 17.76 -16.14 16.50
N THR A 466 17.28 -16.21 15.25
CA THR A 466 16.45 -17.33 14.78
C THR A 466 17.22 -18.64 14.76
N ILE A 467 18.46 -18.65 14.26
CA ILE A 467 19.32 -19.84 14.27
C ILE A 467 19.65 -20.26 15.70
N ASN A 468 20.04 -19.31 16.56
CA ASN A 468 20.36 -19.57 17.97
C ASN A 468 19.17 -20.18 18.70
N ARG A 469 17.94 -19.68 18.46
CA ARG A 469 16.71 -20.27 19.00
C ARG A 469 16.51 -21.70 18.51
N ALA A 470 16.79 -21.99 17.24
CA ALA A 470 16.65 -23.34 16.70
C ALA A 470 17.70 -24.29 17.31
N GLN A 471 18.95 -23.87 17.44
CA GLN A 471 20.01 -24.64 18.10
C GLN A 471 19.71 -24.90 19.59
N ALA A 472 19.15 -23.91 20.29
CA ALA A 472 18.66 -24.09 21.67
C ALA A 472 17.53 -25.14 21.76
N ASN A 473 16.80 -25.37 20.66
CA ASN A 473 15.83 -26.44 20.49
C ASN A 473 16.43 -27.72 19.88
N GLN A 474 17.75 -27.92 19.98
CA GLN A 474 18.49 -29.12 19.56
C GLN A 474 18.63 -29.27 18.03
N LEU A 475 18.57 -28.18 17.27
CA LEU A 475 18.97 -28.19 15.86
C LEU A 475 20.49 -28.39 15.75
N GLU A 476 20.93 -29.46 15.10
CA GLU A 476 22.32 -29.63 14.65
C GLU A 476 22.45 -29.04 13.24
N ILE A 477 23.33 -28.05 13.07
CA ILE A 477 23.54 -27.41 11.76
C ILE A 477 24.33 -28.36 10.86
N ASP A 478 23.74 -28.68 9.71
CA ASP A 478 24.26 -29.60 8.70
C ASP A 478 25.17 -28.85 7.72
N GLU A 479 24.69 -27.75 7.13
CA GLU A 479 25.40 -26.96 6.13
C GLU A 479 25.04 -25.47 6.21
N ILE A 480 26.02 -24.61 5.94
CA ILE A 480 25.84 -23.17 5.81
C ILE A 480 26.62 -22.65 4.60
N VAL A 481 25.93 -21.85 3.77
CA VAL A 481 26.49 -21.21 2.58
C VAL A 481 26.18 -19.73 2.64
N ILE A 482 27.23 -18.92 2.48
CA ILE A 482 27.14 -17.47 2.31
C ILE A 482 27.53 -17.15 0.87
N VAL A 483 26.66 -16.44 0.15
CA VAL A 483 26.98 -15.83 -1.14
C VAL A 483 27.23 -14.35 -0.87
N VAL A 484 28.47 -13.89 -1.11
CA VAL A 484 28.89 -12.50 -0.87
C VAL A 484 28.59 -11.60 -2.08
N GLY A 485 28.48 -10.28 -1.83
CA GLY A 485 28.22 -9.31 -2.88
C GLY A 485 29.43 -9.08 -3.81
N ASP A 486 29.20 -8.90 -5.12
CA ASP A 486 30.20 -8.52 -6.13
C ASP A 486 30.56 -7.03 -5.98
N LYS A 487 31.85 -6.72 -6.13
CA LYS A 487 32.44 -5.38 -5.99
C LYS A 487 32.20 -4.46 -7.19
N SER A 488 31.91 -5.05 -8.36
CA SER A 488 32.01 -4.36 -9.66
C SER A 488 30.72 -3.70 -10.18
N GLN A 489 29.71 -3.45 -9.32
CA GLN A 489 28.35 -3.11 -9.81
C GLN A 489 27.99 -1.62 -9.89
N ASP A 490 28.81 -0.69 -9.37
CA ASP A 490 28.49 0.74 -9.42
C ASP A 490 29.14 1.52 -10.60
N ASP A 491 29.51 0.82 -11.67
CA ASP A 491 30.06 1.42 -12.91
C ASP A 491 29.04 2.27 -13.73
N ASP A 492 27.81 2.49 -13.25
CA ASP A 492 26.87 3.43 -13.89
C ASP A 492 27.15 4.91 -13.48
N TYR A 493 28.16 5.15 -12.64
CA TYR A 493 28.73 6.48 -12.41
C TYR A 493 29.75 6.83 -13.52
N ASN A 494 29.60 8.01 -14.11
CA ASN A 494 30.41 8.45 -15.26
C ASN A 494 31.92 8.36 -14.96
N GLU A 495 32.70 7.88 -15.94
CA GLU A 495 34.18 7.73 -15.90
C GLU A 495 34.99 9.01 -15.61
N ASP A 496 34.34 10.14 -15.31
CA ASP A 496 34.99 11.45 -15.14
C ASP A 496 35.17 11.89 -13.67
N ASP A 497 34.69 11.12 -12.67
CA ASP A 497 34.88 11.43 -11.24
C ASP A 497 35.93 10.47 -10.61
N ASP A 498 37.16 10.97 -10.42
CA ASP A 498 38.35 10.27 -9.88
C ASP A 498 38.25 9.89 -8.37
N ASP A 499 37.08 10.03 -7.73
CA ASP A 499 36.90 9.91 -6.27
C ASP A 499 36.28 8.57 -5.79
N CYS A 500 36.08 7.57 -6.66
CA CYS A 500 35.28 6.35 -6.35
C CYS A 500 36.05 5.15 -5.74
N VAL A 501 37.31 5.31 -5.31
CA VAL A 501 38.10 4.19 -4.75
C VAL A 501 37.61 3.75 -3.36
N GLU A 502 36.83 4.58 -2.65
CA GLU A 502 36.37 4.29 -1.27
C GLU A 502 35.25 3.22 -1.20
N ASP A 503 34.55 2.92 -2.30
CA ASP A 503 33.37 2.03 -2.27
C ASP A 503 33.73 0.52 -2.34
N GLU A 504 34.88 0.15 -2.92
CA GLU A 504 35.30 -1.26 -3.01
C GLU A 504 35.70 -1.85 -1.64
N GLU A 505 36.39 -1.05 -0.82
CA GLU A 505 36.84 -1.46 0.52
C GLU A 505 35.64 -1.62 1.47
N ALA A 506 34.63 -0.75 1.34
CA ALA A 506 33.40 -0.82 2.12
C ALA A 506 32.62 -2.13 1.89
N GLN A 507 32.46 -2.56 0.64
CA GLN A 507 31.74 -3.79 0.32
C GLN A 507 32.46 -5.05 0.83
N ASP A 508 33.80 -5.06 0.81
CA ASP A 508 34.62 -6.13 1.38
C ASP A 508 34.52 -6.18 2.89
N ASP A 509 34.59 -5.03 3.56
CA ASP A 509 34.40 -4.92 5.00
C ASP A 509 33.01 -5.40 5.41
N PHE A 510 31.98 -5.03 4.65
CA PHE A 510 30.62 -5.52 4.83
C PHE A 510 30.55 -7.05 4.70
N ASN A 511 31.06 -7.61 3.60
CA ASN A 511 31.09 -9.05 3.34
C ASN A 511 31.82 -9.81 4.47
N ASN A 512 33.00 -9.33 4.86
CA ASN A 512 33.83 -9.91 5.91
C ASN A 512 33.15 -9.87 7.27
N ALA A 513 32.51 -8.75 7.62
CA ALA A 513 31.81 -8.60 8.87
C ALA A 513 30.60 -9.55 8.98
N VAL A 514 29.83 -9.74 7.90
CA VAL A 514 28.75 -10.73 7.86
C VAL A 514 29.29 -12.15 8.05
N ILE A 515 30.36 -12.52 7.33
CA ILE A 515 30.99 -13.83 7.45
C ILE A 515 31.48 -14.08 8.88
N LEU A 516 32.16 -13.09 9.49
CA LEU A 516 32.73 -13.22 10.82
C LEU A 516 31.64 -13.41 11.88
N LYS A 517 30.58 -12.58 11.83
CA LYS A 517 29.44 -12.68 12.75
C LYS A 517 28.75 -14.04 12.66
N ILE A 518 28.56 -14.56 11.46
CA ILE A 518 27.92 -15.87 11.26
C ILE A 518 28.82 -17.00 11.77
N LYS A 519 30.14 -16.95 11.50
CA LYS A 519 31.10 -17.94 12.01
C LYS A 519 31.11 -17.99 13.54
N GLU A 520 31.06 -16.84 14.20
CA GLU A 520 31.07 -16.72 15.66
C GLU A 520 29.86 -17.43 16.30
N HIS A 521 28.67 -17.33 15.68
CA HIS A 521 27.43 -17.85 16.27
C HIS A 521 27.11 -19.30 15.88
N VAL A 522 27.48 -19.74 14.68
CA VAL A 522 27.07 -21.05 14.14
C VAL A 522 28.01 -22.17 14.59
N GLY A 523 29.29 -21.87 14.88
CA GLY A 523 30.26 -22.86 15.37
C GLY A 523 30.60 -23.99 14.38
N LYS A 524 30.30 -23.79 13.08
CA LYS A 524 30.58 -24.73 11.98
C LYS A 524 31.39 -24.02 10.89
N GLU A 525 32.03 -24.81 10.03
CA GLU A 525 32.70 -24.30 8.85
C GLU A 525 31.69 -23.63 7.90
N VAL A 526 31.99 -22.39 7.49
CA VAL A 526 31.14 -21.61 6.60
C VAL A 526 31.66 -21.67 5.18
N LYS A 527 30.84 -22.18 4.25
CA LYS A 527 31.14 -22.16 2.82
C LYS A 527 30.83 -20.77 2.28
N VAL A 528 31.85 -20.08 1.79
CA VAL A 528 31.70 -18.78 1.14
C VAL A 528 31.79 -18.98 -0.37
N ALA A 529 30.82 -18.44 -1.10
CA ALA A 529 30.80 -18.40 -2.55
C ALA A 529 30.74 -16.94 -3.00
N ASP A 530 31.48 -16.63 -4.05
CA ASP A 530 31.51 -15.29 -4.64
C ASP A 530 30.61 -15.23 -5.88
N HIS A 531 30.05 -14.06 -6.15
CA HIS A 531 29.40 -13.77 -7.42
C HIS A 531 30.48 -13.72 -8.51
N ALA A 532 30.72 -14.82 -9.20
CA ALA A 532 31.73 -14.85 -10.27
C ALA A 532 31.34 -13.88 -11.40
N SER A 533 32.12 -12.80 -11.52
CA SER A 533 31.94 -11.58 -12.30
C SER A 533 32.08 -11.78 -13.82
N VAL A 534 31.16 -12.49 -14.48
CA VAL A 534 31.26 -12.57 -15.96
C VAL A 534 30.12 -11.89 -16.69
N GLU A 535 28.90 -11.81 -16.17
CA GLU A 535 27.84 -11.03 -16.83
C GLU A 535 26.83 -10.49 -15.81
N LYS A 536 26.47 -9.20 -15.95
CA LYS A 536 25.50 -8.41 -15.16
C LYS A 536 24.13 -9.12 -15.01
N LYS A 537 24.04 -10.15 -14.17
CA LYS A 537 22.85 -11.02 -14.02
C LYS A 537 22.42 -11.12 -12.57
N SER A 538 21.11 -11.17 -12.35
CA SER A 538 20.51 -11.51 -11.05
C SER A 538 20.93 -12.92 -10.64
N TRP A 539 21.04 -13.15 -9.33
CA TRP A 539 21.40 -14.45 -8.76
C TRP A 539 20.26 -15.01 -7.92
N GLU A 540 20.07 -16.33 -8.00
CA GLU A 540 19.16 -17.12 -7.19
C GLU A 540 19.97 -17.91 -6.16
N LEU A 541 19.64 -17.77 -4.86
CA LEU A 541 20.06 -18.71 -3.82
C LEU A 541 18.83 -19.48 -3.35
N ARG A 542 18.89 -20.81 -3.44
CA ARG A 542 17.75 -21.70 -3.17
C ARG A 542 18.14 -22.85 -2.27
N ILE A 543 17.25 -23.17 -1.33
CA ILE A 543 17.30 -24.41 -0.55
C ILE A 543 16.16 -25.30 -1.01
N ASN A 544 16.51 -26.41 -1.66
CA ASN A 544 15.54 -27.34 -2.20
C ASN A 544 14.81 -28.14 -1.11
N ALA A 545 13.75 -28.85 -1.51
CA ALA A 545 13.01 -29.75 -0.62
C ALA A 545 13.89 -30.87 -0.06
N ASN A 546 14.92 -31.29 -0.81
CA ASN A 546 15.90 -32.30 -0.41
C ASN A 546 17.09 -31.73 0.36
N LYS A 547 16.97 -30.53 0.94
CA LYS A 547 18.01 -29.88 1.77
C LYS A 547 19.24 -29.39 1.01
N ARG A 548 19.32 -29.61 -0.30
CA ARG A 548 20.46 -29.15 -1.10
C ARG A 548 20.39 -27.63 -1.27
N ILE A 549 21.44 -26.93 -0.84
CA ILE A 549 21.65 -25.53 -1.15
C ILE A 549 22.21 -25.43 -2.58
N VAL A 550 21.59 -24.57 -3.38
CA VAL A 550 21.92 -24.36 -4.80
C VAL A 550 21.95 -22.87 -5.06
N PHE A 551 22.95 -22.39 -5.80
CA PHE A 551 23.05 -20.98 -6.19
C PHE A 551 23.42 -20.87 -7.66
N LYS A 552 22.79 -19.95 -8.41
CA LYS A 552 23.04 -19.76 -9.85
C LYS A 552 22.62 -18.37 -10.35
N PRO A 553 23.06 -17.96 -11.55
CA PRO A 553 22.46 -16.84 -12.27
C PRO A 553 21.01 -17.15 -12.69
N ASP A 554 20.11 -16.17 -12.59
CA ASP A 554 18.64 -16.25 -12.74
C ASP A 554 18.19 -16.65 -14.17
N HIS A 555 19.01 -16.42 -15.20
CA HIS A 555 18.64 -16.68 -16.59
C HIS A 555 19.10 -18.05 -17.12
N GLY A 556 18.35 -19.10 -16.79
CA GLY A 556 18.22 -20.32 -17.62
C GLY A 556 19.42 -21.28 -17.65
N GLY A 557 20.45 -21.07 -16.83
CA GLY A 557 21.56 -22.02 -16.68
C GLY A 557 21.16 -23.29 -15.92
N ASN A 558 21.88 -24.39 -16.18
CA ASN A 558 21.81 -25.61 -15.37
C ASN A 558 22.14 -25.27 -13.90
N TYR A 559 21.47 -25.93 -12.95
CA TYR A 559 21.75 -25.75 -11.53
C TYR A 559 23.16 -26.23 -11.21
N GLU A 560 23.99 -25.33 -10.69
CA GLU A 560 25.32 -25.65 -10.20
C GLU A 560 25.30 -25.74 -8.67
N THR A 561 26.10 -26.65 -8.14
CA THR A 561 26.21 -26.82 -6.68
C THR A 561 27.56 -26.36 -6.21
N TYR A 562 27.69 -26.16 -4.89
CA TYR A 562 28.94 -25.65 -4.32
C TYR A 562 30.17 -26.45 -4.78
N GLU A 563 30.05 -27.78 -4.86
CA GLU A 563 31.14 -28.64 -5.34
C GLU A 563 31.44 -28.45 -6.84
N ASP A 564 30.41 -28.20 -7.66
CA ASP A 564 30.56 -27.91 -9.09
C ASP A 564 31.24 -26.55 -9.32
N TRP A 565 30.89 -25.55 -8.50
CA TRP A 565 31.50 -24.23 -8.50
C TRP A 565 32.96 -24.28 -8.03
N LYS A 566 33.23 -24.96 -6.91
CA LYS A 566 34.58 -25.13 -6.35
C LYS A 566 35.53 -25.83 -7.33
N ALA A 567 35.03 -26.80 -8.10
CA ALA A 567 35.82 -27.50 -9.10
C ALA A 567 36.26 -26.62 -10.29
N ARG A 568 35.66 -25.43 -10.49
CA ARG A 568 36.01 -24.50 -11.57
C ARG A 568 36.90 -23.35 -11.13
N GLN A 569 37.09 -23.16 -9.83
CA GLN A 569 38.00 -22.14 -9.33
C GLN A 569 39.44 -22.53 -9.70
N PRO A 570 40.26 -21.60 -10.23
CA PRO A 570 41.68 -21.87 -10.43
C PRO A 570 42.31 -22.29 -9.09
N PRO A 571 43.27 -23.23 -9.09
CA PRO A 571 43.94 -23.64 -7.85
C PRO A 571 44.54 -22.40 -7.18
N ALA A 572 44.23 -22.21 -5.89
CA ALA A 572 44.77 -21.10 -5.11
C ALA A 572 46.30 -21.12 -5.19
N SER A 573 46.87 -20.05 -5.75
CA SER A 573 48.31 -19.83 -5.89
C SER A 573 48.97 -19.42 -4.59
#